data_AF-A0A3D5JIP7-F1
#
_entry.id   AF-A0A3D5JIP7-F1
#
_cell.length_a   1.000
_cell.length_b   1.000
_cell.length_c   1.000
_cell.angle_alpha   90.00
_cell.angle_beta   90.00
_cell.angle_gamma   90.00
#
_symmetry.space_group_name_H-M   'P 1'
#
loop_
_entity.id
_entity.type
_entity.pdbx_description
1 polymer ?
#
loop_
_entity_poly.entity_id
_entity_poly.type
_entity_poly.pdbx_seq_one_letter_code
_entity_poly.pdbx_strand_id
1 'polypeptide(L)'
;MTGHSFDPTILRAYDIRGIFEDTLTTADAHAIGLAFISIQRDRGLGSAVVVGRDGRLSSPALAAALIEGLMAGGATVSDIGCGPTPMLYFAAHELGCGGAIQVTGSHNPPTHNGFKMVMGGLSFFGDDIQILGETSRNGP
;
A
#
# COMPACT_ATOMS: atom_id res chain seq x y z
N MET A 1 5.97 14.11 -12.26
CA MET A 1 6.92 13.15 -11.63
C MET A 1 7.36 12.15 -12.69
N THR A 2 8.53 11.53 -12.56
CA THR A 2 8.94 10.41 -13.43
C THR A 2 8.18 9.16 -13.00
N GLY A 3 7.57 8.43 -13.94
CA GLY A 3 6.85 7.20 -13.65
C GLY A 3 7.75 6.10 -13.06
N HIS A 4 7.16 5.23 -12.24
CA HIS A 4 7.84 4.09 -11.60
C HIS A 4 7.25 2.78 -12.11
N SER A 5 8.11 1.85 -12.52
CA SER A 5 7.71 0.52 -13.01
C SER A 5 8.03 -0.55 -11.98
N PHE A 6 7.01 -1.29 -11.56
CA PHE A 6 7.15 -2.43 -10.67
C PHE A 6 7.66 -3.66 -11.42
N ASP A 7 8.33 -4.57 -10.71
CA ASP A 7 8.49 -5.93 -11.20
C ASP A 7 7.10 -6.56 -11.43
N PRO A 8 6.74 -7.04 -12.63
CA PRO A 8 5.38 -7.53 -12.90
C PRO A 8 4.92 -8.66 -11.97
N THR A 9 5.86 -9.43 -11.41
CA THR A 9 5.56 -10.58 -10.53
C THR A 9 5.02 -10.17 -9.15
N ILE A 10 5.22 -8.92 -8.74
CA ILE A 10 4.70 -8.44 -7.45
C ILE A 10 3.23 -8.01 -7.53
N LEU A 11 2.73 -7.69 -8.73
CA LEU A 11 1.34 -7.26 -8.97
C LEU A 11 0.43 -8.49 -9.13
N ARG A 12 -0.05 -9.03 -8.00
CA ARG A 12 -0.88 -10.24 -7.99
C ARG A 12 -2.37 -9.90 -8.04
N ALA A 13 -3.20 -10.91 -8.31
CA ALA A 13 -4.65 -10.74 -8.41
C ALA A 13 -5.34 -10.30 -7.11
N TYR A 14 -4.74 -10.55 -5.93
CA TYR A 14 -5.38 -10.28 -4.64
C TYR A 14 -4.67 -9.22 -3.79
N ASP A 15 -3.39 -8.98 -4.05
CA ASP A 15 -2.53 -8.04 -3.30
C ASP A 15 -1.21 -7.78 -4.05
N ILE A 16 -0.35 -6.96 -3.46
CA ILE A 16 1.05 -6.82 -3.90
C ILE A 16 1.94 -7.68 -2.99
N ARG A 17 2.82 -8.52 -3.55
CA ARG A 17 3.72 -9.39 -2.78
C ARG A 17 4.99 -9.74 -3.55
N GLY A 18 6.14 -9.50 -2.93
CA GLY A 18 7.46 -9.85 -3.47
C GLY A 18 8.47 -10.22 -2.39
N ILE A 19 9.72 -10.42 -2.80
CA ILE A 19 10.87 -10.68 -1.94
C ILE A 19 11.58 -9.34 -1.69
N PHE A 20 11.79 -8.99 -0.42
CA PHE A 20 12.39 -7.71 -0.06
C PHE A 20 13.83 -7.61 -0.57
N GLU A 21 14.19 -6.46 -1.17
CA GLU A 21 15.48 -6.17 -1.84
C GLU A 21 15.80 -6.99 -3.10
N ASP A 22 14.86 -7.80 -3.57
CA ASP A 22 14.97 -8.55 -4.83
C ASP A 22 13.88 -8.09 -5.82
N THR A 23 12.63 -8.51 -5.61
CA THR A 23 11.49 -8.10 -6.43
C THR A 23 10.66 -6.98 -5.82
N LEU A 24 10.82 -6.70 -4.52
CA LEU A 24 10.11 -5.65 -3.80
C LEU A 24 11.09 -4.76 -3.01
N THR A 25 11.02 -3.46 -3.23
CA THR A 25 11.92 -2.47 -2.64
C THR A 25 11.17 -1.36 -1.91
N THR A 26 11.90 -0.50 -1.20
CA THR A 26 11.32 0.71 -0.60
C THR A 26 10.88 1.75 -1.65
N ALA A 27 11.53 1.78 -2.82
CA ALA A 27 11.09 2.60 -3.94
C ALA A 27 9.70 2.16 -4.44
N ASP A 28 9.45 0.85 -4.50
CA ASP A 28 8.13 0.31 -4.83
C ASP A 28 7.08 0.72 -3.78
N ALA A 29 7.42 0.63 -2.49
CA ALA A 29 6.52 1.05 -1.42
C ALA A 29 6.13 2.53 -1.53
N HIS A 30 7.10 3.40 -1.80
CA HIS A 30 6.87 4.83 -2.03
C HIS A 30 5.98 5.07 -3.27
N ALA A 31 6.28 4.39 -4.38
CA ALA A 31 5.47 4.50 -5.60
C ALA A 31 4.03 3.99 -5.42
N ILE A 32 3.84 2.91 -4.66
CA ILE A 32 2.51 2.42 -4.25
C ILE A 32 1.76 3.51 -3.50
N GLY A 33 2.42 4.18 -2.55
CA GLY A 33 1.81 5.28 -1.79
C GLY A 33 1.30 6.41 -2.69
N LEU A 34 2.15 6.89 -3.60
CA LEU A 34 1.78 7.94 -4.58
C LEU A 34 0.61 7.52 -5.49
N ALA A 35 0.68 6.33 -6.07
CA ALA A 35 -0.34 5.85 -6.99
C ALA A 35 -1.68 5.60 -6.26
N PHE A 36 -1.63 5.01 -5.06
CA PHE A 36 -2.82 4.72 -4.27
C PHE A 36 -3.60 5.99 -3.91
N ILE A 37 -2.91 7.04 -3.41
CA ILE A 37 -3.58 8.28 -3.04
C ILE A 37 -4.11 9.06 -4.26
N SER A 38 -3.44 8.97 -5.41
CA SER A 38 -3.97 9.51 -6.67
C SER A 38 -5.30 8.85 -7.03
N ILE A 39 -5.35 7.52 -7.03
CA ILE A 39 -6.57 6.75 -7.35
C ILE A 39 -7.68 7.06 -6.34
N GLN A 40 -7.36 7.13 -5.05
CA GLN A 40 -8.33 7.47 -4.01
C GLN A 40 -8.95 8.85 -4.23
N ARG A 41 -8.14 9.84 -4.60
CA ARG A 41 -8.60 11.19 -4.92
C ARG A 41 -9.52 11.21 -6.15
N ASP A 42 -9.12 10.54 -7.22
CA ASP A 42 -9.89 10.49 -8.46
C ASP A 42 -11.26 9.81 -8.26
N ARG A 43 -11.35 8.88 -7.30
CA ARG A 43 -12.60 8.24 -6.88
C ARG A 43 -13.44 9.09 -5.90
N GLY A 44 -12.98 10.27 -5.51
CA GLY A 44 -13.69 11.17 -4.60
C GLY A 44 -13.75 10.67 -3.15
N LEU A 45 -12.82 9.82 -2.73
CA LEU A 45 -12.81 9.17 -1.40
C LEU A 45 -12.00 9.93 -0.35
N GLY A 46 -11.63 11.19 -0.62
CA GLY A 46 -10.84 12.03 0.27
C GLY A 46 -9.37 11.61 0.35
N SER A 47 -8.66 12.11 1.37
CA SER A 47 -7.20 11.92 1.52
C SER A 47 -6.77 11.14 2.76
N ALA A 48 -7.71 10.72 3.61
CA ALA A 48 -7.41 10.00 4.84
C ALA A 48 -7.05 8.53 4.54
N VAL A 49 -5.88 8.08 5.02
CA VAL A 49 -5.40 6.71 4.84
C VAL A 49 -4.88 6.16 6.18
N VAL A 50 -5.30 4.95 6.56
CA VAL A 50 -4.70 4.24 7.70
C VAL A 50 -3.61 3.30 7.22
N VAL A 51 -2.44 3.32 7.87
CA VAL A 51 -1.34 2.40 7.57
C VAL A 51 -1.02 1.58 8.81
N GLY A 52 -0.90 0.27 8.63
CA GLY A 52 -0.45 -0.66 9.65
C GLY A 52 0.58 -1.63 9.09
N ARG A 53 1.28 -2.34 9.97
CA ARG A 53 2.29 -3.32 9.54
C ARG A 53 2.36 -4.56 10.42
N ASP A 54 2.87 -5.65 9.87
CA ASP A 54 3.22 -6.84 10.65
C ASP A 54 4.63 -6.76 11.27
N GLY A 55 5.03 -7.84 11.94
CA GLY A 55 6.30 -7.95 12.66
C GLY A 55 7.51 -8.39 11.82
N ARG A 56 7.46 -8.35 10.47
CA ARG A 56 8.62 -8.70 9.64
C ARG A 56 9.73 -7.66 9.77
N LEU A 57 10.99 -8.08 9.62
CA LEU A 57 12.15 -7.19 9.68
C LEU A 57 12.12 -6.09 8.60
N SER A 58 11.57 -6.40 7.43
CA SER A 58 11.41 -5.44 6.33
C SER A 58 10.22 -4.50 6.47
N SER A 59 9.25 -4.82 7.33
CA SER A 59 7.99 -4.07 7.46
C SER A 59 8.18 -2.62 7.93
N PRO A 60 9.08 -2.28 8.87
CA PRO A 60 9.36 -0.88 9.23
C PRO A 60 9.84 -0.03 8.05
N ALA A 61 10.78 -0.54 7.25
CA ALA A 61 11.34 0.20 6.11
C ALA A 61 10.30 0.40 5.00
N LEU A 62 9.54 -0.64 4.68
CA LEU A 62 8.47 -0.58 3.68
C LEU A 62 7.33 0.34 4.12
N ALA A 63 6.94 0.29 5.41
CA ALA A 63 5.90 1.17 5.93
C ALA A 63 6.35 2.64 5.92
N ALA A 64 7.58 2.95 6.33
CA ALA A 64 8.11 4.31 6.28
C ALA A 64 8.08 4.87 4.85
N ALA A 65 8.61 4.12 3.87
CA ALA A 65 8.61 4.54 2.47
C ALA A 65 7.19 4.67 1.89
N LEU A 66 6.28 3.77 2.24
CA LEU A 66 4.86 3.86 1.86
C LEU A 66 4.21 5.13 2.40
N ILE A 67 4.42 5.44 3.68
CA ILE A 67 3.87 6.63 4.34
C ILE A 67 4.43 7.90 3.70
N GLU A 68 5.74 7.94 3.42
CA GLU A 68 6.36 9.05 2.69
C GLU A 68 5.71 9.25 1.32
N GLY A 69 5.50 8.19 0.55
CA GLY A 69 4.83 8.26 -0.75
C GLY A 69 3.37 8.73 -0.66
N LEU A 70 2.61 8.21 0.29
CA LEU A 70 1.23 8.65 0.56
C LEU A 70 1.19 10.15 0.90
N MET A 71 2.05 10.61 1.83
CA MET A 71 2.10 12.00 2.25
C MET A 71 2.57 12.93 1.12
N ALA A 72 3.57 12.52 0.34
CA ALA A 72 4.03 13.26 -0.83
C ALA A 72 2.91 13.43 -1.88
N GLY A 73 2.03 12.43 -2.00
CA GLY A 73 0.84 12.48 -2.84
C GLY A 73 -0.35 13.22 -2.19
N GLY A 74 -0.21 13.77 -0.98
CA GLY A 74 -1.22 14.59 -0.31
C GLY A 74 -2.18 13.84 0.62
N ALA A 75 -1.83 12.63 1.06
CA ALA A 75 -2.60 11.89 2.05
C ALA A 75 -2.43 12.47 3.47
N THR A 76 -3.49 12.35 4.27
CA THR A 76 -3.40 12.46 5.74
C THR A 76 -3.31 11.05 6.29
N VAL A 77 -2.16 10.66 6.82
CA VAL A 77 -1.89 9.28 7.23
C VAL A 77 -2.08 9.08 8.74
N SER A 78 -2.82 8.05 9.12
CA SER A 78 -2.86 7.51 10.49
C SER A 78 -2.04 6.22 10.56
N ASP A 79 -0.83 6.29 11.11
CA ASP A 79 0.01 5.11 11.36
C ASP A 79 -0.41 4.43 12.67
N ILE A 80 -0.95 3.22 12.59
CA ILE A 80 -1.37 2.42 13.75
C ILE A 80 -0.29 1.43 14.20
N GLY A 81 0.90 1.47 13.59
CA GLY A 81 2.07 0.70 13.99
C GLY A 81 1.96 -0.79 13.71
N CYS A 82 2.59 -1.59 14.59
CA CYS A 82 2.71 -3.03 14.43
C CYS A 82 1.49 -3.75 15.02
N GLY A 83 0.78 -4.52 14.20
CA GLY A 83 -0.35 -5.33 14.64
C GLY A 83 -0.91 -6.24 13.55
N PRO A 84 -1.95 -7.03 13.87
CA PRO A 84 -2.53 -7.97 12.93
C PRO A 84 -3.40 -7.24 11.90
N THR A 85 -3.55 -7.78 10.68
CA THR A 85 -4.37 -7.16 9.61
C THR A 85 -5.81 -6.78 10.05
N PRO A 86 -6.54 -7.58 10.86
CA PRO A 86 -7.86 -7.17 11.34
C PRO A 86 -7.88 -5.87 12.17
N MET A 87 -6.78 -5.52 12.84
CA MET A 87 -6.64 -4.24 13.57
C MET A 87 -6.68 -3.06 12.60
N LEU A 88 -6.05 -3.19 11.43
CA LEU A 88 -6.10 -2.18 10.38
C LEU A 88 -7.53 -1.99 9.87
N TYR A 89 -8.24 -3.08 9.58
CA TYR A 89 -9.60 -3.00 9.07
C TYR A 89 -10.54 -2.35 10.09
N PHE A 90 -10.38 -2.70 11.37
CA PHE A 90 -11.10 -2.05 12.46
C PHE A 90 -10.80 -0.55 12.53
N ALA A 91 -9.52 -0.16 12.52
CA ALA A 91 -9.11 1.24 12.57
C ALA A 91 -9.61 2.04 11.37
N ALA A 92 -9.55 1.48 10.16
CA ALA A 92 -10.04 2.12 8.94
C ALA A 92 -11.56 2.41 9.01
N HIS A 93 -12.33 1.48 9.57
CA HIS A 93 -13.76 1.64 9.80
C HIS A 93 -14.03 2.72 10.87
N GLU A 94 -13.39 2.61 12.03
CA GLU A 94 -13.61 3.51 13.18
C GLU A 94 -13.21 4.95 12.87
N LEU A 95 -12.11 5.14 12.13
CA LEU A 95 -11.61 6.47 11.75
C LEU A 95 -12.27 7.03 10.48
N GLY A 96 -13.18 6.28 9.84
CA GLY A 96 -13.87 6.71 8.62
C GLY A 96 -12.92 7.04 7.47
N CYS A 97 -11.80 6.32 7.35
CA CYS A 97 -10.77 6.61 6.34
C CYS A 97 -11.17 6.08 4.95
N GLY A 98 -10.83 6.86 3.91
CA GLY A 98 -11.10 6.50 2.51
C GLY A 98 -10.26 5.33 2.01
N GLY A 99 -9.12 5.06 2.65
CA GLY A 99 -8.26 3.93 2.33
C GLY A 99 -7.50 3.38 3.52
N ALA A 100 -7.01 2.15 3.37
CA ALA A 100 -6.17 1.49 4.35
C ALA A 100 -5.18 0.53 3.70
N ILE A 101 -3.94 0.50 4.21
CA ILE A 101 -2.87 -0.36 3.69
C ILE A 101 -2.16 -1.09 4.83
N GLN A 102 -2.14 -2.43 4.76
CA GLN A 102 -1.35 -3.27 5.66
C GLN A 102 -0.07 -3.69 4.97
N VAL A 103 1.08 -3.32 5.52
CA VAL A 103 2.38 -3.89 5.16
C VAL A 103 2.51 -5.26 5.82
N THR A 104 2.43 -6.32 5.03
CA THR A 104 2.54 -7.69 5.54
C THR A 104 2.91 -8.66 4.44
N GLY A 105 3.73 -9.66 4.75
CA GLY A 105 3.95 -10.82 3.89
C GLY A 105 2.96 -11.96 4.14
N SER A 106 1.92 -11.77 4.96
CA SER A 106 0.98 -12.82 5.35
C SER A 106 1.72 -14.02 5.96
N HIS A 107 1.43 -15.24 5.50
CA HIS A 107 2.09 -16.49 5.90
C HIS A 107 3.31 -16.85 5.05
N ASN A 108 3.73 -16.01 4.10
CA ASN A 108 4.88 -16.31 3.22
C ASN A 108 6.19 -16.37 4.03
N PRO A 109 7.27 -16.96 3.48
CA PRO A 109 8.58 -17.01 4.13
C PRO A 109 9.05 -15.63 4.62
N PRO A 110 9.93 -15.54 5.64
CA PRO A 110 10.37 -14.27 6.23
C PRO A 110 10.95 -13.25 5.24
N THR A 111 11.54 -13.73 4.13
CA THR A 111 12.10 -12.91 3.05
C THR A 111 11.04 -12.14 2.25
N HIS A 112 9.77 -12.55 2.31
CA HIS A 112 8.69 -11.92 1.57
C HIS A 112 8.04 -10.79 2.35
N ASN A 113 7.50 -9.81 1.64
CA ASN A 113 6.61 -8.81 2.19
C ASN A 113 5.65 -8.30 1.11
N GLY A 114 4.76 -7.38 1.46
CA GLY A 114 3.86 -6.76 0.50
C GLY A 114 2.75 -5.95 1.16
N PHE A 115 1.67 -5.71 0.41
CA PHE A 115 0.65 -4.73 0.75
C PHE A 115 -0.74 -5.28 0.51
N LYS A 116 -1.54 -5.39 1.57
CA LYS A 116 -3.00 -5.60 1.45
C LYS A 116 -3.68 -4.25 1.53
N MET A 117 -4.63 -3.99 0.65
CA MET A 117 -5.21 -2.66 0.48
C MET A 117 -6.73 -2.71 0.52
N VAL A 118 -7.33 -1.66 1.07
CA VAL A 118 -8.77 -1.38 1.10
C VAL A 118 -8.97 0.05 0.64
N MET A 119 -9.98 0.28 -0.20
CA MET A 119 -10.34 1.61 -0.67
C MET A 119 -11.87 1.74 -0.71
N GLY A 120 -12.42 2.80 -0.13
CA GLY A 120 -13.86 3.03 -0.04
C GLY A 120 -14.60 1.92 0.73
N GLY A 121 -13.94 1.28 1.69
CA GLY A 121 -14.50 0.14 2.44
C GLY A 121 -14.53 -1.18 1.67
N LEU A 122 -14.00 -1.23 0.45
CA LEU A 122 -13.93 -2.43 -0.38
C LEU A 122 -12.48 -2.92 -0.51
N SER A 123 -12.30 -4.22 -0.65
CA SER A 123 -10.99 -4.82 -0.97
C SER A 123 -10.46 -4.23 -2.28
N PHE A 124 -9.18 -3.89 -2.32
CA PHE A 124 -8.49 -3.39 -3.52
C PHE A 124 -7.73 -4.56 -4.15
N PHE A 125 -8.25 -5.13 -5.24
CA PHE A 125 -7.76 -6.37 -5.86
C PHE A 125 -8.05 -6.41 -7.36
N GLY A 126 -7.50 -7.39 -8.08
CA GLY A 126 -7.76 -7.62 -9.49
C GLY A 126 -7.37 -6.42 -10.35
N ASP A 127 -8.35 -5.87 -11.06
CA ASP A 127 -8.15 -4.71 -11.95
C ASP A 127 -7.63 -3.49 -11.20
N ASP A 128 -7.98 -3.31 -9.91
CA ASP A 128 -7.45 -2.21 -9.09
C ASP A 128 -5.91 -2.27 -8.97
N ILE A 129 -5.34 -3.46 -8.85
CA ILE A 129 -3.89 -3.66 -8.77
C ILE A 129 -3.22 -3.32 -10.11
N GLN A 130 -3.88 -3.65 -11.22
CA GLN A 130 -3.39 -3.30 -12.55
C GLN A 130 -3.43 -1.79 -12.75
N ILE A 131 -4.56 -1.14 -12.42
CA ILE A 131 -4.70 0.31 -12.46
C ILE A 131 -3.60 0.99 -11.64
N LEU A 132 -3.30 0.50 -10.43
CA LEU A 132 -2.21 1.03 -9.62
C LEU A 132 -0.84 0.94 -10.33
N GLY A 133 -0.55 -0.20 -10.97
CA GLY A 133 0.66 -0.37 -11.77
C GLY A 133 0.74 0.62 -12.93
N GLU A 134 -0.38 0.85 -13.63
CA GLU A 134 -0.47 1.78 -14.75
C GLU A 134 -0.34 3.25 -14.30
N THR A 135 -1.03 3.63 -13.23
CA THR A 135 -0.95 4.95 -12.60
C THR A 135 0.49 5.25 -12.19
N SER A 136 1.15 4.32 -11.51
CA SER A 136 2.56 4.46 -11.11
C SER A 136 3.48 4.66 -12.32
N ARG A 137 3.30 3.86 -13.37
CA ARG A 137 4.12 3.92 -14.59
C ARG A 137 3.94 5.21 -15.37
N ASN A 138 2.74 5.78 -15.37
CA ASN A 138 2.43 7.03 -16.08
C ASN A 138 2.88 8.29 -15.32
N GLY A 139 3.25 8.14 -14.04
CA GLY A 139 3.54 9.26 -13.16
C GLY A 139 2.24 9.81 -12.56
N PRO A 140 1.89 9.42 -11.32
CA PRO A 140 0.73 9.96 -10.61
C PRO A 140 0.86 11.47 -10.33
#